data_AF-A0AAU6LMG8-F1
#
_entry.id   AF-A0AAU6LMG8-F1
#
_cell.length_a   1.000
_cell.length_b   1.000
_cell.length_c   1.000
_cell.angle_alpha   90.00
_cell.angle_beta   90.00
_cell.angle_gamma   90.00
#
_symmetry.space_group_name_H-M   'P 1'
#
loop_
_entity.id
_entity.type
_entity.pdbx_description
1 polymer ?
#
loop_
_entity_poly.entity_id
_entity_poly.type
_entity_poly.pdbx_seq_one_letter_code
_entity_poly.pdbx_strand_id
1 'polypeptide(L)'
;MSGSRTGAGQESSGIRRRPMPPGLPRKSCTALAALLTTVLATVPTGPAFAFTGDNHEDITRAALPWEPVTLTEMADARAGAINANDHPPYFDVGPLHCDNADYLAPRYAPDYPRTRDEATTELLACIRTSVTRLRNAVEAADGLVDADGKVRADQSDLSSHCTWDGKPGRAKCAVLEQLGRGWHQIEDFYSHSNWSDRPAPGPVGLDNPPGLERTDVAPFLDIRRYSAMKDADWTRDARERIPADLATGCYTDIDSTGVKPADCDGRVTHNRALNKDTAASPRSKTGDNFHHATAGATAEITRQWNDFKAELLAKYPDHRRGAQMVCALVHDEPAGACP
;
A
#
# COMPACT_ATOMS: atom_id res chain seq x y z
N MET A 1 -28.91 -60.66 18.61
CA MET A 1 -27.92 -61.76 18.65
C MET A 1 -26.58 -61.12 18.96
N SER A 2 -26.19 -61.08 20.24
CA SER A 2 -25.29 -62.07 20.89
C SER A 2 -23.89 -62.01 20.28
N GLY A 3 -22.78 -61.78 20.98
CA GLY A 3 -22.41 -61.77 22.40
C GLY A 3 -20.87 -61.95 22.42
N SER A 4 -20.08 -61.26 23.25
CA SER A 4 -19.50 -61.76 24.53
C SER A 4 -17.97 -61.66 24.45
N ARG A 5 -17.32 -60.80 25.26
CA ARG A 5 -16.70 -61.00 26.60
C ARG A 5 -15.23 -61.45 26.60
N THR A 6 -14.39 -60.68 27.31
CA THR A 6 -13.56 -61.02 28.53
C THR A 6 -12.57 -59.85 28.72
N GLY A 7 -12.44 -59.14 29.86
CA GLY A 7 -12.11 -59.53 31.25
C GLY A 7 -10.59 -59.67 31.39
N ALA A 8 -9.80 -59.12 32.33
CA ALA A 8 -9.87 -58.43 33.63
C ALA A 8 -8.55 -57.58 33.74
N GLY A 9 -8.28 -56.59 34.60
CA GLY A 9 -8.60 -56.32 36.00
C GLY A 9 -7.29 -56.19 36.79
N GLN A 10 -6.98 -55.04 37.40
CA GLN A 10 -6.31 -54.94 38.72
C GLN A 10 -6.09 -53.49 39.19
N GLU A 11 -6.62 -53.20 40.37
CA GLU A 11 -6.33 -52.07 41.24
C GLU A 11 -4.94 -52.23 41.93
N SER A 12 -4.31 -51.12 42.34
CA SER A 12 -4.12 -50.81 43.78
C SER A 12 -3.08 -49.71 44.01
N SER A 13 -3.48 -48.80 44.89
CA SER A 13 -2.79 -47.66 45.47
C SER A 13 -1.50 -48.01 46.23
N GLY A 14 -0.55 -47.06 46.28
CA GLY A 14 0.65 -47.19 47.11
C GLY A 14 1.41 -45.88 47.30
N ILE A 15 0.92 -45.01 48.18
CA ILE A 15 1.67 -43.86 48.70
C ILE A 15 2.80 -44.38 49.60
N ARG A 16 4.06 -44.05 49.28
CA ARG A 16 5.20 -44.17 50.23
C ARG A 16 5.92 -42.84 50.38
N ARG A 17 6.00 -42.42 51.65
CA ARG A 17 6.67 -41.23 52.17
C ARG A 17 8.18 -41.34 51.98
N ARG A 18 8.81 -40.23 51.58
CA ARG A 18 10.27 -40.05 51.54
C ARG A 18 10.81 -39.80 52.95
N PRO A 19 12.00 -40.33 53.29
CA PRO A 19 12.73 -39.94 54.50
C PRO A 19 13.52 -38.63 54.28
N MET A 20 13.51 -37.77 55.30
CA MET A 20 14.42 -36.60 55.40
C MET A 20 15.82 -37.04 55.86
N PRO A 21 16.90 -36.45 55.33
CA PRO A 21 18.24 -36.56 55.92
C PRO A 21 18.50 -35.47 56.98
N PRO A 22 19.34 -35.74 57.99
CA PRO A 22 19.76 -34.78 59.00
C PRO A 22 20.87 -33.86 58.47
N GLY A 23 20.85 -32.62 58.96
CA GLY A 23 21.66 -31.51 58.46
C GLY A 23 23.14 -31.51 58.84
N LEU A 24 23.85 -30.57 58.21
CA LEU A 24 25.15 -30.04 58.63
C LEU A 24 25.18 -28.51 58.40
N PRO A 25 25.88 -27.73 59.25
CA PRO A 25 25.78 -26.26 59.28
C PRO A 25 26.97 -25.55 58.61
N ARG A 26 26.77 -24.22 58.43
CA ARG A 26 27.73 -23.17 58.00
C ARG A 26 28.01 -23.20 56.49
N LYS A 27 28.01 -22.08 55.76
CA LYS A 27 28.63 -20.78 56.04
C LYS A 27 27.88 -19.65 55.33
N SER A 28 27.86 -18.49 55.97
CA SER A 28 27.44 -17.21 55.42
C SER A 28 28.28 -16.87 54.19
N CYS A 29 27.63 -16.73 53.03
CA CYS A 29 28.13 -15.97 51.89
C CYS A 29 27.02 -15.02 51.47
N THR A 30 27.20 -13.74 51.80
CA THR A 30 26.49 -12.62 51.20
C THR A 30 26.69 -12.67 49.69
N ALA A 31 25.68 -13.12 48.95
CA ALA A 31 25.56 -12.90 47.52
C ALA A 31 24.57 -11.76 47.32
N LEU A 32 25.05 -10.63 46.81
CA LEU A 32 24.19 -9.57 46.28
C LEU A 32 23.34 -10.17 45.16
N ALA A 33 22.03 -10.23 45.36
CA ALA A 33 21.08 -10.45 44.29
C ALA A 33 21.01 -9.17 43.45
N ALA A 34 21.76 -9.15 42.34
CA ALA A 34 21.53 -8.16 41.29
C ALA A 34 20.18 -8.49 40.64
N LEU A 35 19.16 -7.69 40.96
CA LEU A 35 17.89 -7.63 40.24
C LEU A 35 18.19 -7.16 38.81
N LEU A 36 18.41 -8.10 37.89
CA LEU A 36 18.29 -7.86 36.46
C LEU A 36 16.80 -7.83 36.13
N THR A 37 16.17 -6.68 36.35
CA THR A 37 14.93 -6.33 35.67
C THR A 37 15.26 -6.19 34.19
N THR A 38 15.03 -7.26 33.42
CA THR A 38 14.90 -7.17 31.97
C THR A 38 13.71 -6.25 31.69
N VAL A 39 14.00 -4.98 31.44
CA VAL A 39 13.07 -4.09 30.76
C VAL A 39 12.94 -4.68 29.36
N LEU A 40 11.88 -5.45 29.11
CA LEU A 40 11.41 -5.63 27.75
C LEU A 40 11.06 -4.21 27.28
N ALA A 41 11.92 -3.65 26.44
CA ALA A 41 11.55 -2.52 25.63
C ALA A 41 10.41 -3.01 24.74
N THR A 42 9.18 -2.74 25.16
CA THR A 42 8.03 -2.76 24.27
C THR A 42 8.33 -1.70 23.21
N VAL A 43 8.82 -2.13 22.04
CA VAL A 43 8.85 -1.26 20.87
C VAL A 43 7.39 -0.84 20.67
N PRO A 44 7.07 0.46 20.72
CA PRO A 44 5.72 0.88 20.44
C PRO A 44 5.42 0.46 19.00
N THR A 45 4.43 -0.42 18.84
CA THR A 45 3.69 -0.52 17.58
C THR A 45 2.86 0.77 17.50
N GLY A 46 3.51 1.87 17.13
CA GLY A 46 2.78 3.06 16.68
C GLY A 46 1.92 2.67 15.47
N PRO A 47 0.87 3.45 15.15
CA PRO A 47 0.20 3.29 13.88
C PRO A 47 1.27 3.34 12.79
N ALA A 48 1.35 2.31 11.97
CA ALA A 48 2.13 2.41 10.75
C ALA A 48 1.39 3.40 9.86
N PHE A 49 2.15 4.32 9.28
CA PHE A 49 1.63 5.17 8.23
C PHE A 49 1.70 4.35 6.93
N ALA A 50 1.02 4.74 5.86
CA ALA A 50 1.40 4.32 4.51
C ALA A 50 2.80 4.92 4.20
N PHE A 51 3.22 5.16 2.94
CA PHE A 51 4.32 6.14 2.81
C PHE A 51 3.98 7.37 3.66
N THR A 52 4.86 7.81 4.56
CA THR A 52 4.48 8.95 5.41
C THR A 52 4.16 10.13 4.51
N GLY A 53 3.24 11.01 4.91
CA GLY A 53 2.83 12.14 4.07
C GLY A 53 3.98 12.94 3.44
N ASP A 54 5.10 13.10 4.16
CA ASP A 54 6.32 13.74 3.65
C ASP A 54 6.93 12.99 2.43
N ASN A 55 6.87 11.65 2.41
CA ASN A 55 7.37 10.83 1.30
C ASN A 55 6.42 10.86 0.11
N HIS A 56 5.10 10.83 0.33
CA HIS A 56 4.12 11.08 -0.74
C HIS A 56 4.36 12.45 -1.38
N GLU A 57 4.60 13.48 -0.56
CA GLU A 57 4.93 14.82 -1.04
C GLU A 57 6.20 14.83 -1.89
N ASP A 58 7.29 14.26 -1.38
CA ASP A 58 8.58 14.22 -2.09
C ASP A 58 8.49 13.47 -3.43
N ILE A 59 7.83 12.31 -3.46
CA ILE A 59 7.62 11.52 -4.69
C ILE A 59 6.78 12.31 -5.68
N THR A 60 5.63 12.83 -5.25
CA THR A 60 4.71 13.56 -6.12
C THR A 60 5.35 14.83 -6.67
N ARG A 61 6.07 15.60 -5.85
CA ARG A 61 6.79 16.81 -6.30
C ARG A 61 7.93 16.48 -7.27
N ALA A 62 8.64 15.38 -7.06
CA ALA A 62 9.66 14.92 -8.00
C ALA A 62 9.07 14.48 -9.34
N ALA A 63 7.87 13.88 -9.32
CA ALA A 63 7.22 13.33 -10.50
C ALA A 63 6.48 14.36 -11.37
N LEU A 64 5.98 15.45 -10.77
CA LEU A 64 5.05 16.39 -11.40
C LEU A 64 5.65 17.78 -11.60
N PRO A 65 5.97 18.17 -12.85
CA PRO A 65 6.50 19.50 -13.16
C PRO A 65 5.36 20.52 -13.29
N TRP A 66 4.60 20.73 -12.20
CA TRP A 66 3.44 21.63 -12.16
C TRP A 66 3.80 22.94 -11.44
N GLU A 67 3.00 23.98 -11.65
CA GLU A 67 3.15 25.24 -10.92
C GLU A 67 2.85 25.08 -9.42
N PRO A 68 3.46 25.91 -8.54
CA PRO A 68 3.54 25.62 -7.12
C PRO A 68 2.21 25.51 -6.37
N VAL A 69 1.21 26.35 -6.67
CA VAL A 69 -0.08 26.31 -5.96
C VAL A 69 -0.81 25.01 -6.29
N THR A 70 -0.89 24.68 -7.58
CA THR A 70 -1.52 23.47 -8.08
C THR A 70 -0.79 22.21 -7.60
N LEU A 71 0.54 22.25 -7.61
CA LEU A 71 1.36 21.16 -7.07
C LEU A 71 1.15 20.98 -5.56
N THR A 72 0.94 22.06 -4.82
CA THR A 72 0.69 21.99 -3.37
C THR A 72 -0.66 21.36 -3.07
N GLU A 73 -1.73 21.71 -3.78
CA GLU A 73 -3.04 21.03 -3.66
C GLU A 73 -2.93 19.53 -3.95
N MET A 74 -2.02 19.12 -4.84
CA MET A 74 -1.80 17.72 -5.13
C MET A 74 -0.93 17.01 -4.08
N ALA A 75 0.21 17.61 -3.72
CA ALA A 75 1.33 16.91 -3.09
C ALA A 75 1.49 17.15 -1.59
N ASP A 76 0.89 18.21 -1.01
CA ASP A 76 1.15 18.58 0.39
C ASP A 76 1.04 17.39 1.36
N ALA A 77 2.05 17.22 2.21
CA ALA A 77 2.20 16.06 3.10
C ALA A 77 1.03 15.83 4.07
N ARG A 78 0.20 16.84 4.30
CA ARG A 78 -0.92 16.75 5.26
C ARG A 78 -2.27 16.86 4.57
N ALA A 79 -2.36 17.74 3.61
CA ALA A 79 -3.60 18.19 2.99
C ALA A 79 -3.60 18.06 1.47
N GLY A 80 -2.59 17.44 0.85
CA GLY A 80 -2.56 17.18 -0.58
C GLY A 80 -3.55 16.07 -0.96
N ALA A 81 -4.07 16.13 -2.18
CA ALA A 81 -4.95 15.09 -2.73
C ALA A 81 -4.29 13.70 -2.72
N ILE A 82 -2.97 13.63 -2.90
CA ILE A 82 -2.21 12.36 -2.80
C ILE A 82 -2.31 11.75 -1.41
N ASN A 83 -2.44 12.55 -0.35
CA ASN A 83 -2.53 12.07 1.03
C ASN A 83 -3.98 11.82 1.47
N ALA A 84 -4.96 11.97 0.58
CA ALA A 84 -6.37 11.95 0.98
C ALA A 84 -6.89 10.57 1.43
N ASN A 85 -6.21 9.48 1.07
CA ASN A 85 -6.55 8.13 1.55
C ASN A 85 -5.94 7.84 2.94
N ASP A 86 -4.90 8.56 3.35
CA ASP A 86 -4.26 8.43 4.68
C ASP A 86 -5.07 9.02 5.84
N HIS A 87 -6.32 9.41 5.58
CA HIS A 87 -7.24 9.94 6.57
C HIS A 87 -8.48 9.07 6.70
N PRO A 88 -9.07 8.96 7.91
CA PRO A 88 -10.36 8.32 8.07
C PRO A 88 -11.44 8.95 7.17
N PRO A 89 -12.37 8.15 6.61
CA PRO A 89 -12.57 6.72 6.85
C PRO A 89 -11.77 5.80 5.90
N TYR A 90 -10.86 6.34 5.09
CA TYR A 90 -10.21 5.59 4.00
C TYR A 90 -8.98 4.81 4.45
N PHE A 91 -8.34 5.25 5.53
CA PHE A 91 -7.11 4.68 6.07
C PHE A 91 -7.16 3.17 6.33
N ASP A 92 -8.28 2.65 6.84
CA ASP A 92 -8.42 1.22 7.19
C ASP A 92 -8.98 0.39 6.02
N VAL A 93 -8.70 0.77 4.79
CA VAL A 93 -9.20 0.12 3.57
C VAL A 93 -8.03 -0.33 2.70
N GLY A 94 -7.56 -1.56 2.87
CA GLY A 94 -6.36 -2.09 2.21
C GLY A 94 -6.27 -1.91 0.70
N PRO A 95 -7.37 -2.00 -0.09
CA PRO A 95 -7.34 -1.67 -1.52
C PRO A 95 -6.98 -0.22 -1.86
N LEU A 96 -7.02 0.69 -0.89
CA LEU A 96 -6.61 2.08 -1.03
C LEU A 96 -5.16 2.31 -0.63
N HIS A 97 -4.45 1.26 -0.18
CA HIS A 97 -3.02 1.25 0.20
C HIS A 97 -2.24 0.09 -0.44
N CYS A 98 -2.89 -0.66 -1.35
CA CYS A 98 -2.30 -1.83 -2.02
C CYS A 98 -1.83 -2.94 -1.05
N ASP A 99 -2.44 -3.04 0.13
CA ASP A 99 -2.12 -4.04 1.14
C ASP A 99 -2.78 -5.40 0.87
N ASN A 100 -2.40 -6.39 1.68
CA ASN A 100 -2.97 -7.74 1.73
C ASN A 100 -2.78 -8.63 0.50
N ALA A 101 -2.00 -8.22 -0.49
CA ALA A 101 -1.52 -9.11 -1.54
C ALA A 101 -0.31 -9.96 -1.08
N ASP A 102 -0.27 -10.35 0.19
CA ASP A 102 0.82 -11.10 0.80
C ASP A 102 0.85 -12.54 0.32
N TYR A 103 2.02 -13.01 -0.09
CA TYR A 103 2.17 -14.36 -0.59
C TYR A 103 3.60 -14.83 -0.39
N LEU A 104 3.76 -16.07 0.09
CA LEU A 104 5.01 -16.80 -0.01
C LEU A 104 4.76 -18.09 -0.77
N ALA A 105 5.59 -18.32 -1.79
CA ALA A 105 5.56 -19.59 -2.50
C ALA A 105 5.91 -20.76 -1.56
N PRO A 106 5.40 -21.97 -1.82
CA PRO A 106 5.64 -23.15 -0.95
C PRO A 106 7.11 -23.47 -0.69
N ARG A 107 8.02 -23.05 -1.58
CA ARG A 107 9.47 -23.20 -1.39
C ARG A 107 10.07 -22.32 -0.30
N TYR A 108 9.36 -21.26 0.10
CA TYR A 108 9.73 -20.38 1.22
C TYR A 108 8.91 -20.69 2.48
N ALA A 109 7.63 -21.04 2.31
CA ALA A 109 6.74 -21.43 3.40
C ALA A 109 5.69 -22.43 2.87
N PRO A 110 5.87 -23.76 3.10
CA PRO A 110 4.97 -24.79 2.58
C PRO A 110 3.51 -24.63 3.02
N ASP A 111 3.30 -24.15 4.25
CA ASP A 111 2.00 -24.01 4.90
C ASP A 111 1.54 -22.54 4.97
N TYR A 112 1.98 -21.70 4.01
CA TYR A 112 1.60 -20.29 4.00
C TYR A 112 0.07 -20.14 3.89
N PRO A 113 -0.57 -19.31 4.75
CA PRO A 113 -2.03 -19.32 4.90
C PRO A 113 -2.79 -18.65 3.75
N ARG A 114 -2.08 -18.00 2.81
CA ARG A 114 -2.66 -17.33 1.64
C ARG A 114 -2.19 -17.98 0.33
N THR A 115 -3.13 -18.26 -0.55
CA THR A 115 -2.84 -18.74 -1.90
C THR A 115 -2.41 -17.60 -2.81
N ARG A 116 -1.74 -17.92 -3.91
CA ARG A 116 -1.38 -16.94 -4.94
C ARG A 116 -2.62 -16.24 -5.49
N ASP A 117 -3.72 -16.96 -5.69
CA ASP A 117 -4.95 -16.43 -6.26
C ASP A 117 -5.65 -15.43 -5.34
N GLU A 118 -5.71 -15.72 -4.03
CA GLU A 118 -6.23 -14.78 -3.02
C GLU A 118 -5.39 -13.50 -2.96
N ALA A 119 -4.05 -13.63 -2.95
CA ALA A 119 -3.15 -12.47 -2.93
C ALA A 119 -3.26 -11.63 -4.23
N THR A 120 -3.36 -12.30 -5.38
CA THR A 120 -3.59 -11.62 -6.66
C THR A 120 -4.94 -10.90 -6.68
N THR A 121 -5.96 -11.46 -6.05
CA THR A 121 -7.29 -10.82 -5.96
C THR A 121 -7.25 -9.50 -5.19
N GLU A 122 -6.48 -9.40 -4.10
CA GLU A 122 -6.28 -8.14 -3.37
C GLU A 122 -5.54 -7.10 -4.20
N LEU A 123 -4.44 -7.50 -4.85
CA LEU A 123 -3.69 -6.57 -5.70
C LEU A 123 -4.57 -6.00 -6.82
N LEU A 124 -5.43 -6.84 -7.41
CA LEU A 124 -6.39 -6.41 -8.43
C LEU A 124 -7.47 -5.48 -7.88
N ALA A 125 -7.83 -5.59 -6.59
CA ALA A 125 -8.74 -4.64 -5.96
C ALA A 125 -8.11 -3.24 -5.88
N CYS A 126 -6.83 -3.16 -5.52
CA CYS A 126 -6.06 -1.91 -5.57
C CYS A 126 -5.93 -1.35 -7.00
N ILE A 127 -5.61 -2.19 -7.99
CA ILE A 127 -5.55 -1.74 -9.39
C ILE A 127 -6.92 -1.22 -9.86
N ARG A 128 -8.01 -1.90 -9.48
CA ARG A 128 -9.37 -1.51 -9.86
C ARG A 128 -9.74 -0.13 -9.32
N THR A 129 -9.36 0.20 -8.08
CA THR A 129 -9.63 1.52 -7.52
C THR A 129 -8.88 2.59 -8.32
N SER A 130 -7.61 2.41 -8.68
CA SER A 130 -6.86 3.34 -9.56
C SER A 130 -7.50 3.49 -10.94
N VAL A 131 -7.97 2.38 -11.55
CA VAL A 131 -8.64 2.40 -12.87
C VAL A 131 -9.92 3.22 -12.82
N THR A 132 -10.75 3.03 -11.79
CA THR A 132 -11.97 3.82 -11.59
C THR A 132 -11.63 5.30 -11.39
N ARG A 133 -10.61 5.60 -10.57
CA ARG A 133 -10.16 6.97 -10.33
C ARG A 133 -9.68 7.66 -11.62
N LEU A 134 -8.90 6.98 -12.46
CA LEU A 134 -8.47 7.53 -13.75
C LEU A 134 -9.68 7.86 -14.66
N ARG A 135 -10.65 6.95 -14.76
CA ARG A 135 -11.88 7.17 -15.55
C ARG A 135 -12.63 8.41 -15.06
N ASN A 136 -12.82 8.53 -13.75
CA ASN A 136 -13.49 9.67 -13.13
C ASN A 136 -12.70 10.98 -13.31
N ALA A 137 -11.37 10.94 -13.21
CA ALA A 137 -10.53 12.10 -13.45
C ALA A 137 -10.66 12.61 -14.89
N VAL A 138 -10.67 11.70 -15.86
CA VAL A 138 -10.85 12.03 -17.28
C VAL A 138 -12.22 12.64 -17.54
N GLU A 139 -13.28 12.15 -16.90
CA GLU A 139 -14.62 12.72 -17.02
C GLU A 139 -14.74 14.08 -16.33
N ALA A 140 -14.19 14.23 -15.13
CA ALA A 140 -14.18 15.49 -14.39
C ALA A 140 -13.42 16.60 -15.13
N ALA A 141 -12.36 16.23 -15.88
CA ALA A 141 -11.58 17.17 -16.67
C ALA A 141 -12.41 17.87 -17.77
N ASP A 142 -13.51 17.26 -18.24
CA ASP A 142 -14.44 17.90 -19.19
C ASP A 142 -14.97 19.23 -18.66
N GLY A 143 -15.14 19.35 -17.34
CA GLY A 143 -15.59 20.58 -16.67
C GLY A 143 -14.57 21.72 -16.64
N LEU A 144 -13.29 21.47 -16.95
CA LEU A 144 -12.24 22.50 -16.94
C LEU A 144 -12.37 23.48 -18.10
N VAL A 145 -13.02 23.08 -19.18
CA VAL A 145 -13.12 23.85 -20.42
C VAL A 145 -14.56 23.87 -20.93
N ASP A 146 -14.91 24.87 -21.72
CA ASP A 146 -16.18 24.87 -22.45
C ASP A 146 -16.11 24.04 -23.75
N ALA A 147 -17.17 24.09 -24.54
CA ALA A 147 -17.27 23.35 -25.80
C ALA A 147 -16.23 23.80 -26.85
N ASP A 148 -15.77 25.05 -26.78
CA ASP A 148 -14.77 25.63 -27.69
C ASP A 148 -13.34 25.43 -27.18
N GLY A 149 -13.17 24.72 -26.05
CA GLY A 149 -11.86 24.46 -25.44
C GLY A 149 -11.31 25.63 -24.63
N LYS A 150 -12.10 26.68 -24.40
CA LYS A 150 -11.67 27.77 -23.53
C LYS A 150 -11.77 27.33 -22.07
N VAL A 151 -10.71 27.63 -21.30
CA VAL A 151 -10.67 27.33 -19.86
C VAL A 151 -11.75 28.10 -19.11
N ARG A 152 -12.44 27.39 -18.22
CA ARG A 152 -13.46 27.92 -17.32
C ARG A 152 -12.83 28.37 -16.01
N ALA A 153 -12.71 29.69 -15.83
CA ALA A 153 -12.09 30.28 -14.64
C ALA A 153 -12.75 29.83 -13.33
N ASP A 154 -14.10 29.77 -13.30
CA ASP A 154 -14.88 29.34 -12.13
C ASP A 154 -14.62 27.87 -11.74
N GLN A 155 -14.17 27.04 -12.68
CA GLN A 155 -13.90 25.62 -12.47
C GLN A 155 -12.42 25.30 -12.23
N SER A 156 -11.53 26.26 -12.47
CA SER A 156 -10.09 26.09 -12.38
C SER A 156 -9.42 26.96 -11.31
N ASP A 157 -10.16 27.89 -10.72
CA ASP A 157 -9.71 28.76 -9.63
C ASP A 157 -9.30 27.97 -8.38
N LEU A 158 -8.15 28.35 -7.81
CA LEU A 158 -7.60 27.83 -6.55
C LEU A 158 -7.41 28.92 -5.49
N SER A 159 -8.11 30.06 -5.61
CA SER A 159 -8.15 31.12 -4.58
C SER A 159 -8.63 30.62 -3.21
N SER A 160 -9.27 29.46 -3.18
CA SER A 160 -9.59 28.68 -1.97
C SER A 160 -9.11 27.25 -2.16
N HIS A 161 -8.64 26.63 -1.07
CA HIS A 161 -8.20 25.24 -1.09
C HIS A 161 -9.29 24.28 -1.57
N CYS A 162 -8.86 23.17 -2.17
CA CYS A 162 -9.74 22.07 -2.48
C CYS A 162 -10.08 21.26 -1.20
N THR A 163 -11.16 20.49 -1.28
CA THR A 163 -11.59 19.58 -0.20
C THR A 163 -11.71 18.17 -0.78
N TRP A 164 -11.11 17.19 -0.11
CA TRP A 164 -11.04 15.80 -0.58
C TRP A 164 -12.10 14.91 0.09
N ASP A 165 -13.37 15.26 -0.05
CA ASP A 165 -14.48 14.54 0.59
C ASP A 165 -15.37 13.76 -0.39
N GLY A 166 -14.91 13.59 -1.64
CA GLY A 166 -15.62 12.93 -2.72
C GLY A 166 -16.87 13.66 -3.20
N LYS A 167 -17.16 14.87 -2.73
CA LYS A 167 -18.32 15.65 -3.17
C LYS A 167 -18.01 16.42 -4.45
N PRO A 168 -19.03 16.67 -5.29
CA PRO A 168 -18.87 17.55 -6.44
C PRO A 168 -18.38 18.94 -6.02
N GLY A 169 -17.42 19.47 -6.78
CA GLY A 169 -16.84 20.80 -6.56
C GLY A 169 -16.35 21.40 -7.88
N ARG A 170 -15.37 22.31 -7.80
CA ARG A 170 -14.68 22.84 -8.99
C ARG A 170 -14.03 21.69 -9.76
N ALA A 171 -14.12 21.70 -11.08
CA ALA A 171 -13.59 20.63 -11.93
C ALA A 171 -12.11 20.33 -11.65
N LYS A 172 -11.27 21.35 -11.43
CA LYS A 172 -9.85 21.16 -11.10
C LYS A 172 -9.66 20.37 -9.81
N CYS A 173 -10.37 20.74 -8.74
CA CYS A 173 -10.34 19.98 -7.48
C CYS A 173 -10.84 18.54 -7.68
N ALA A 174 -11.89 18.33 -8.46
CA ALA A 174 -12.41 17.00 -8.74
C ALA A 174 -11.38 16.13 -9.48
N VAL A 175 -10.67 16.67 -10.49
CA VAL A 175 -9.59 15.93 -11.16
C VAL A 175 -8.46 15.61 -10.18
N LEU A 176 -8.00 16.61 -9.41
CA LEU A 176 -6.92 16.42 -8.44
C LEU A 176 -7.27 15.36 -7.39
N GLU A 177 -8.50 15.36 -6.86
CA GLU A 177 -8.92 14.33 -5.90
C GLU A 177 -8.89 12.93 -6.50
N GLN A 178 -9.42 12.77 -7.72
CA GLN A 178 -9.44 11.45 -8.35
C GLN A 178 -8.01 10.97 -8.64
N LEU A 179 -7.15 11.83 -9.20
CA LEU A 179 -5.75 11.46 -9.46
C LEU A 179 -4.99 11.18 -8.17
N GLY A 180 -5.06 12.08 -7.18
CA GLY A 180 -4.39 11.91 -5.88
C GLY A 180 -4.78 10.61 -5.20
N ARG A 181 -6.07 10.35 -5.01
CA ARG A 181 -6.53 9.09 -4.42
C ARG A 181 -6.17 7.86 -5.24
N GLY A 182 -6.10 7.97 -6.58
CA GLY A 182 -5.76 6.86 -7.45
C GLY A 182 -4.25 6.57 -7.55
N TRP A 183 -3.42 7.59 -7.32
CA TRP A 183 -1.95 7.50 -7.34
C TRP A 183 -1.37 7.19 -5.98
N HIS A 184 -2.01 7.60 -4.89
CA HIS A 184 -1.61 7.29 -3.50
C HIS A 184 -1.25 5.81 -3.31
N GLN A 185 -2.23 4.94 -3.59
CA GLN A 185 -2.08 3.49 -3.51
C GLN A 185 -1.04 2.90 -4.49
N ILE A 186 -0.72 3.61 -5.56
CA ILE A 186 0.36 3.24 -6.48
C ILE A 186 1.72 3.59 -5.87
N GLU A 187 1.84 4.73 -5.17
CA GLU A 187 3.03 5.04 -4.38
C GLU A 187 3.21 4.00 -3.27
N ASP A 188 2.13 3.69 -2.53
CA ASP A 188 2.14 2.68 -1.47
C ASP A 188 2.54 1.28 -1.95
N PHE A 189 2.16 0.91 -3.16
CA PHE A 189 2.61 -0.35 -3.75
C PHE A 189 4.15 -0.47 -3.70
N TYR A 190 4.91 0.61 -3.92
CA TYR A 190 6.38 0.55 -3.89
C TYR A 190 6.95 0.48 -2.46
N SER A 191 6.30 1.07 -1.46
CA SER A 191 6.72 0.94 -0.04
C SER A 191 6.29 -0.38 0.57
N HIS A 192 5.09 -0.85 0.25
CA HIS A 192 4.43 -1.98 0.91
C HIS A 192 4.73 -3.32 0.23
N SER A 193 5.33 -3.31 -0.98
CA SER A 193 5.66 -4.53 -1.72
C SER A 193 7.15 -4.88 -1.72
N ASN A 194 7.45 -6.08 -2.19
CA ASN A 194 8.82 -6.52 -2.47
C ASN A 194 9.31 -6.18 -3.90
N TRP A 195 8.61 -5.32 -4.64
CA TRP A 195 8.88 -5.06 -6.06
C TRP A 195 10.30 -4.55 -6.32
N SER A 196 10.66 -3.41 -5.73
CA SER A 196 11.93 -2.73 -6.02
C SER A 196 13.05 -3.07 -5.04
N ASP A 197 12.76 -3.92 -4.04
CA ASP A 197 13.62 -4.13 -2.90
C ASP A 197 14.40 -5.45 -2.96
N ARG A 198 15.37 -5.59 -2.06
CA ARG A 198 16.13 -6.81 -1.79
C ARG A 198 15.75 -7.36 -0.42
N PRO A 199 15.83 -8.69 -0.21
CA PRO A 199 15.64 -9.27 1.11
C PRO A 199 16.75 -8.82 2.07
N ALA A 200 16.43 -8.72 3.36
CA ALA A 200 17.43 -8.49 4.40
C ALA A 200 18.40 -9.68 4.49
N PRO A 201 19.61 -9.50 5.06
CA PRO A 201 20.51 -10.61 5.32
C PRO A 201 19.86 -11.69 6.20
N GLY A 202 19.94 -12.95 5.78
CA GLY A 202 19.38 -14.07 6.51
C GLY A 202 18.55 -15.01 5.62
N PRO A 203 17.88 -16.00 6.23
CA PRO A 203 16.99 -16.89 5.49
C PRO A 203 15.79 -16.11 4.94
N VAL A 204 15.36 -16.46 3.72
CA VAL A 204 14.12 -15.96 3.14
C VAL A 204 12.95 -16.71 3.76
N GLY A 205 11.92 -15.98 4.21
CA GLY A 205 10.75 -16.56 4.87
C GLY A 205 9.78 -15.49 5.36
N LEU A 206 8.98 -15.83 6.36
CA LEU A 206 7.90 -14.97 6.88
C LEU A 206 8.38 -13.58 7.32
N ASP A 207 9.44 -13.55 8.13
CA ASP A 207 9.99 -12.30 8.68
C ASP A 207 10.99 -11.60 7.74
N ASN A 208 11.33 -12.25 6.62
CA ASN A 208 12.27 -11.75 5.62
C ASN A 208 11.85 -12.25 4.22
N PRO A 209 10.72 -11.76 3.69
CA PRO A 209 10.20 -12.20 2.40
C PRO A 209 11.19 -11.84 1.29
N PRO A 210 11.18 -12.58 0.16
CA PRO A 210 12.07 -12.32 -0.96
C PRO A 210 11.88 -10.90 -1.48
N GLY A 211 12.94 -10.29 -2.00
CA GLY A 211 12.89 -9.07 -2.81
C GLY A 211 12.97 -9.42 -4.29
N LEU A 212 12.28 -8.66 -5.15
CA LEU A 212 12.31 -8.87 -6.60
C LEU A 212 13.37 -8.02 -7.32
N GLU A 213 13.93 -7.01 -6.65
CA GLU A 213 14.98 -6.12 -7.16
C GLU A 213 14.66 -5.54 -8.56
N ARG A 214 13.38 -5.21 -8.79
CA ARG A 214 12.92 -4.62 -10.04
C ARG A 214 13.28 -3.14 -10.07
N THR A 215 13.75 -2.68 -11.22
CA THR A 215 14.09 -1.27 -11.47
C THR A 215 13.19 -0.64 -12.51
N ASP A 216 12.36 -1.45 -13.17
CA ASP A 216 11.31 -1.03 -14.06
C ASP A 216 10.01 -0.72 -13.30
N VAL A 217 9.14 0.07 -13.94
CA VAL A 217 7.77 0.29 -13.49
C VAL A 217 6.97 -1.01 -13.53
N ALA A 218 6.00 -1.17 -12.63
CA ALA A 218 5.22 -2.39 -12.53
C ALA A 218 4.28 -2.56 -13.74
N PRO A 219 4.45 -3.60 -14.58
CA PRO A 219 3.72 -3.72 -15.85
C PRO A 219 2.22 -4.03 -15.66
N PHE A 220 1.81 -4.44 -14.46
CA PHE A 220 0.41 -4.65 -14.07
C PHE A 220 -0.24 -3.41 -13.44
N LEU A 221 0.46 -2.27 -13.35
CA LEU A 221 -0.12 -0.98 -12.99
C LEU A 221 -0.44 -0.14 -14.24
N ASP A 222 -0.72 -0.76 -15.39
CA ASP A 222 -1.06 -0.07 -16.65
C ASP A 222 -2.49 0.48 -16.65
N ILE A 223 -2.73 1.48 -15.79
CA ILE A 223 -4.06 2.00 -15.45
C ILE A 223 -4.79 2.54 -16.67
N ARG A 224 -4.09 3.24 -17.57
CA ARG A 224 -4.69 3.78 -18.80
C ARG A 224 -5.12 2.67 -19.76
N ARG A 225 -4.28 1.65 -19.97
CA ARG A 225 -4.68 0.50 -20.79
C ARG A 225 -5.94 -0.15 -20.22
N TYR A 226 -5.97 -0.34 -18.91
CA TYR A 226 -7.08 -1.00 -18.22
C TYR A 226 -8.35 -0.15 -18.20
N SER A 227 -8.25 1.17 -18.15
CA SER A 227 -9.42 2.07 -18.20
C SER A 227 -10.18 1.96 -19.51
N ALA A 228 -9.50 1.63 -20.62
CA ALA A 228 -10.10 1.41 -21.93
C ALA A 228 -10.68 -0.01 -22.16
N MET A 229 -10.49 -0.93 -21.20
CA MET A 229 -10.88 -2.34 -21.31
C MET A 229 -12.10 -2.67 -20.44
N LYS A 230 -12.80 -3.76 -20.76
CA LYS A 230 -13.82 -4.34 -19.88
C LYS A 230 -13.18 -4.95 -18.64
N ASP A 231 -13.90 -4.95 -17.52
CA ASP A 231 -13.34 -5.36 -16.23
C ASP A 231 -12.78 -6.78 -16.22
N ALA A 232 -13.50 -7.74 -16.83
CA ALA A 232 -13.04 -9.11 -16.94
C ALA A 232 -11.77 -9.25 -17.80
N ASP A 233 -11.62 -8.41 -18.83
CA ASP A 233 -10.50 -8.49 -19.77
C ASP A 233 -9.23 -7.90 -19.19
N TRP A 234 -9.31 -6.72 -18.57
CA TRP A 234 -8.11 -6.13 -17.95
C TRP A 234 -7.68 -6.92 -16.72
N THR A 235 -8.63 -7.47 -15.96
CA THR A 235 -8.30 -8.31 -14.81
C THR A 235 -7.49 -9.53 -15.24
N ARG A 236 -7.85 -10.16 -16.37
CA ARG A 236 -7.10 -11.27 -16.95
C ARG A 236 -5.70 -10.84 -17.41
N ASP A 237 -5.59 -9.73 -18.15
CA ASP A 237 -4.31 -9.19 -18.64
C ASP A 237 -3.37 -8.81 -17.47
N ALA A 238 -3.88 -8.18 -16.41
CA ALA A 238 -3.11 -7.86 -15.21
C ALA A 238 -2.61 -9.12 -14.49
N ARG A 239 -3.46 -10.16 -14.35
CA ARG A 239 -3.08 -11.44 -13.73
C ARG A 239 -1.88 -12.10 -14.41
N GLU A 240 -1.82 -12.04 -15.73
CA GLU A 240 -0.71 -12.63 -16.50
C GLU A 240 0.62 -11.88 -16.34
N ARG A 241 0.57 -10.62 -15.88
CA ARG A 241 1.76 -9.75 -15.72
C ARG A 241 2.28 -9.71 -14.28
N ILE A 242 1.49 -10.18 -13.31
CA ILE A 242 1.89 -10.21 -11.90
C ILE A 242 2.94 -11.33 -11.70
N PRO A 243 4.16 -11.00 -11.21
CA PRO A 243 5.17 -12.02 -10.92
C PRO A 243 4.69 -13.00 -9.85
N ALA A 244 5.07 -14.27 -10.01
CA ALA A 244 4.68 -15.32 -9.08
C ALA A 244 5.05 -15.02 -7.61
N ASP A 245 6.22 -14.40 -7.41
CA ASP A 245 6.77 -14.09 -6.07
C ASP A 245 6.52 -12.65 -5.60
N LEU A 246 5.68 -11.88 -6.30
CA LEU A 246 5.29 -10.55 -5.83
C LEU A 246 4.48 -10.68 -4.54
N ALA A 247 4.79 -9.86 -3.54
CA ALA A 247 3.99 -9.77 -2.32
C ALA A 247 3.87 -8.32 -1.88
N THR A 248 2.70 -7.95 -1.38
CA THR A 248 2.52 -6.75 -0.52
C THR A 248 2.31 -7.19 0.92
N GLY A 249 2.48 -6.28 1.88
CA GLY A 249 2.34 -6.61 3.29
C GLY A 249 0.89 -6.86 3.71
N CYS A 250 0.67 -7.80 4.62
CA CYS A 250 -0.58 -7.89 5.35
C CYS A 250 -0.72 -6.72 6.32
N TYR A 251 -1.89 -6.09 6.32
CA TYR A 251 -2.30 -5.10 7.31
C TYR A 251 -3.59 -5.56 7.99
N THR A 252 -3.84 -5.10 9.23
CA THR A 252 -5.00 -5.55 10.01
C THR A 252 -6.23 -4.70 9.71
N ASP A 253 -6.68 -4.75 8.46
CA ASP A 253 -7.74 -3.93 7.88
C ASP A 253 -8.75 -4.79 7.09
N ILE A 254 -9.60 -4.13 6.30
CA ILE A 254 -10.61 -4.81 5.50
C ILE A 254 -9.98 -5.35 4.21
N ASP A 255 -9.88 -6.69 4.15
CA ASP A 255 -9.51 -7.44 2.95
C ASP A 255 -10.68 -7.51 1.95
N SER A 256 -10.39 -7.38 0.65
CA SER A 256 -11.40 -7.39 -0.43
C SER A 256 -12.02 -8.75 -0.68
N THR A 257 -11.29 -9.83 -0.40
CA THR A 257 -11.79 -11.20 -0.55
C THR A 257 -12.85 -11.52 0.50
N GLY A 258 -12.77 -10.90 1.69
CA GLY A 258 -13.57 -11.26 2.86
C GLY A 258 -13.32 -12.70 3.36
N VAL A 259 -12.26 -13.36 2.90
CA VAL A 259 -11.96 -14.77 3.20
C VAL A 259 -11.06 -14.92 4.42
N LYS A 260 -10.22 -13.92 4.72
CA LYS A 260 -9.34 -13.93 5.89
C LYS A 260 -9.88 -13.02 6.99
N PRO A 261 -9.71 -13.38 8.27
CA PRO A 261 -9.85 -12.42 9.35
C PRO A 261 -8.96 -11.21 9.09
N ALA A 262 -9.32 -10.06 9.65
CA ALA A 262 -8.47 -8.85 9.65
C ALA A 262 -7.20 -9.01 10.52
N ASP A 263 -6.70 -10.23 10.70
CA ASP A 263 -5.45 -10.53 11.38
C ASP A 263 -4.36 -10.96 10.39
N CYS A 264 -3.12 -10.74 10.80
CA CYS A 264 -1.92 -11.05 10.01
C CYS A 264 -1.14 -12.23 10.60
N ASP A 265 -1.79 -13.07 11.40
CA ASP A 265 -1.10 -14.17 12.08
C ASP A 265 -0.61 -15.20 11.05
N GLY A 266 0.69 -15.51 11.11
CA GLY A 266 1.34 -16.41 10.15
C GLY A 266 1.47 -15.85 8.73
N ARG A 267 1.21 -14.56 8.51
CA ARG A 267 1.33 -13.85 7.23
C ARG A 267 2.52 -12.89 7.22
N VAL A 268 3.06 -12.62 6.04
CA VAL A 268 4.07 -11.60 5.80
C VAL A 268 3.42 -10.26 6.10
N THR A 269 3.77 -9.66 7.23
CA THR A 269 3.17 -8.40 7.68
C THR A 269 3.79 -7.21 6.96
N HIS A 270 2.99 -6.19 6.68
CA HIS A 270 3.45 -4.88 6.23
C HIS A 270 4.51 -4.33 7.21
N ASN A 271 4.08 -4.04 8.44
CA ASN A 271 4.86 -3.25 9.41
C ASN A 271 6.20 -3.87 9.80
N ARG A 272 6.33 -5.21 9.80
CA ARG A 272 7.56 -5.88 10.24
C ARG A 272 8.48 -6.33 9.11
N ALA A 273 7.92 -6.65 7.93
CA ALA A 273 8.65 -7.42 6.93
C ALA A 273 8.86 -6.69 5.59
N LEU A 274 7.86 -5.93 5.12
CA LEU A 274 7.89 -5.29 3.80
C LEU A 274 7.92 -3.76 3.84
N ASN A 275 7.46 -3.14 4.93
CA ASN A 275 7.35 -1.69 5.09
C ASN A 275 8.63 -0.94 4.72
N LYS A 276 8.48 0.01 3.79
CA LYS A 276 9.46 1.04 3.46
C LYS A 276 8.88 2.45 3.55
N ASP A 277 7.91 2.65 4.42
CA ASP A 277 7.15 3.89 4.62
C ASP A 277 8.03 5.08 4.98
N THR A 278 9.17 4.80 5.60
CA THR A 278 10.21 5.78 5.96
C THR A 278 11.59 5.20 5.71
N ALA A 279 12.60 6.06 5.53
CA ALA A 279 14.00 5.64 5.51
C ALA A 279 14.45 4.94 6.81
N ALA A 280 13.71 5.12 7.91
CA ALA A 280 14.03 4.54 9.21
C ALA A 280 13.52 3.10 9.38
N SER A 281 12.57 2.64 8.54
CA SER A 281 12.01 1.30 8.62
C SER A 281 13.10 0.22 8.49
N PRO A 282 12.97 -0.95 9.15
CA PRO A 282 14.01 -1.98 9.08
C PRO A 282 14.32 -2.46 7.65
N ARG A 283 13.29 -2.67 6.82
CA ARG A 283 13.44 -3.09 5.42
C ARG A 283 14.06 -1.99 4.54
N SER A 284 13.73 -0.72 4.81
CA SER A 284 14.35 0.45 4.17
C SER A 284 15.87 0.50 4.31
N LYS A 285 16.39 0.10 5.47
CA LYS A 285 17.83 0.11 5.79
C LYS A 285 18.62 -1.03 5.14
N THR A 286 17.94 -1.98 4.49
CA THR A 286 18.62 -3.05 3.76
C THR A 286 19.13 -2.50 2.44
N GLY A 287 20.44 -2.32 2.32
CA GLY A 287 21.05 -1.76 1.13
C GLY A 287 20.49 -0.36 0.83
N ASP A 288 19.91 -0.20 -0.36
CA ASP A 288 19.32 1.05 -0.84
C ASP A 288 17.80 0.93 -1.10
N ASN A 289 17.15 0.02 -0.36
CA ASN A 289 15.75 -0.35 -0.58
C ASN A 289 14.79 0.85 -0.53
N PHE A 290 15.00 1.80 0.39
CA PHE A 290 14.14 2.98 0.49
C PHE A 290 14.22 3.85 -0.77
N HIS A 291 15.42 4.14 -1.23
CA HIS A 291 15.64 4.94 -2.44
C HIS A 291 15.11 4.22 -3.69
N HIS A 292 15.27 2.89 -3.79
CA HIS A 292 14.67 2.13 -4.88
C HIS A 292 13.13 2.19 -4.87
N ALA A 293 12.49 2.18 -3.70
CA ALA A 293 11.04 2.33 -3.57
C ALA A 293 10.58 3.74 -4.00
N THR A 294 11.21 4.80 -3.48
CA THR A 294 10.84 6.18 -3.83
C THR A 294 11.15 6.52 -5.29
N ALA A 295 12.28 6.05 -5.84
CA ALA A 295 12.62 6.22 -7.25
C ALA A 295 11.65 5.46 -8.17
N GLY A 296 11.26 4.24 -7.79
CA GLY A 296 10.27 3.44 -8.52
C GLY A 296 8.89 4.12 -8.52
N ALA A 297 8.43 4.58 -7.38
CA ALA A 297 7.18 5.34 -7.24
C ALA A 297 7.22 6.64 -8.06
N THR A 298 8.32 7.39 -8.01
CA THR A 298 8.50 8.62 -8.81
C THR A 298 8.39 8.33 -10.30
N ALA A 299 9.10 7.31 -10.79
CA ALA A 299 9.05 6.91 -12.19
C ALA A 299 7.64 6.44 -12.60
N GLU A 300 6.94 5.74 -11.71
CA GLU A 300 5.56 5.32 -11.92
C GLU A 300 4.62 6.53 -12.01
N ILE A 301 4.65 7.47 -11.07
CA ILE A 301 3.76 8.65 -11.11
C ILE A 301 4.07 9.54 -12.31
N THR A 302 5.34 9.70 -12.70
CA THR A 302 5.69 10.38 -13.95
C THR A 302 5.05 9.69 -15.16
N ARG A 303 5.06 8.34 -15.20
CA ARG A 303 4.37 7.59 -16.26
C ARG A 303 2.86 7.78 -16.20
N GLN A 304 2.23 7.62 -15.03
CA GLN A 304 0.78 7.76 -14.85
C GLN A 304 0.29 9.16 -15.28
N TRP A 305 1.05 10.21 -14.95
CA TRP A 305 0.75 11.56 -15.41
C TRP A 305 0.80 11.68 -16.94
N ASN A 306 1.83 11.11 -17.57
CA ASN A 306 1.94 11.11 -19.03
C ASN A 306 0.81 10.33 -19.70
N ASP A 307 0.42 9.20 -19.11
CA ASP A 307 -0.69 8.38 -19.57
C ASP A 307 -2.03 9.12 -19.43
N PHE A 308 -2.28 9.79 -18.30
CA PHE A 308 -3.48 10.62 -18.12
C PHE A 308 -3.56 11.76 -19.14
N LYS A 309 -2.47 12.49 -19.38
CA LYS A 309 -2.43 13.51 -20.45
C LYS A 309 -2.78 12.92 -21.81
N ALA A 310 -2.21 11.77 -22.15
CA ALA A 310 -2.47 11.10 -23.41
C ALA A 310 -3.93 10.63 -23.53
N GLU A 311 -4.56 10.25 -22.42
CA GLU A 311 -5.98 9.91 -22.38
C GLU A 311 -6.89 11.11 -22.61
N LEU A 312 -6.60 12.26 -22.00
CA LEU A 312 -7.34 13.50 -22.25
C LEU A 312 -7.24 13.94 -23.71
N LEU A 313 -6.04 13.87 -24.29
CA LEU A 313 -5.81 14.21 -25.70
C LEU A 313 -6.56 13.27 -26.65
N ALA A 314 -6.66 11.98 -26.30
CA ALA A 314 -7.36 10.99 -27.10
C ALA A 314 -8.90 11.14 -26.99
N LYS A 315 -9.42 11.39 -25.79
CA LYS A 315 -10.86 11.47 -25.54
C LYS A 315 -11.48 12.79 -25.97
N TYR A 316 -10.74 13.90 -25.88
CA TYR A 316 -11.23 15.25 -26.19
C TYR A 316 -10.36 15.96 -27.25
N PRO A 317 -10.28 15.44 -28.50
CA PRO A 317 -9.41 16.02 -29.53
C PRO A 317 -9.93 17.34 -30.09
N ASP A 318 -11.25 17.52 -30.10
CA ASP A 318 -11.91 18.65 -30.72
C ASP A 318 -11.55 19.96 -30.02
N HIS A 319 -11.37 21.03 -30.80
CA HIS A 319 -11.03 22.37 -30.31
C HIS A 319 -9.82 22.41 -29.35
N ARG A 320 -8.92 21.40 -29.44
CA ARG A 320 -7.80 21.22 -28.50
C ARG A 320 -8.24 21.08 -27.04
N ARG A 321 -9.49 20.71 -26.77
CA ARG A 321 -10.07 20.60 -25.42
C ARG A 321 -9.19 19.79 -24.47
N GLY A 322 -8.74 18.61 -24.88
CA GLY A 322 -7.84 17.78 -24.07
C GLY A 322 -6.51 18.46 -23.75
N ALA A 323 -5.92 19.20 -24.69
CA ALA A 323 -4.68 19.95 -24.44
C ALA A 323 -4.91 21.12 -23.47
N GLN A 324 -6.07 21.76 -23.53
CA GLN A 324 -6.46 22.86 -22.65
C GLN A 324 -6.77 22.37 -21.22
N MET A 325 -7.38 21.19 -21.09
CA MET A 325 -7.53 20.52 -19.79
C MET A 325 -6.17 20.22 -19.17
N VAL A 326 -5.22 19.67 -19.94
CA VAL A 326 -3.85 19.43 -19.46
C VAL A 326 -3.18 20.74 -19.05
N CYS A 327 -3.30 21.80 -19.84
CA CYS A 327 -2.77 23.11 -19.48
C CYS A 327 -3.36 23.61 -18.16
N ALA A 328 -4.69 23.51 -17.99
CA ALA A 328 -5.36 24.00 -16.79
C ALA A 328 -4.99 23.23 -15.52
N LEU A 329 -4.58 21.97 -15.65
CA LEU A 329 -4.17 21.13 -14.53
C LEU A 329 -2.74 21.39 -14.05
N VAL A 330 -1.88 22.04 -14.85
CA VAL A 330 -0.49 22.30 -14.46
C VAL A 330 -0.22 23.75 -14.09
N HIS A 331 -1.15 24.68 -14.38
CA HIS A 331 -1.00 26.11 -14.10
C HIS A 331 -1.85 26.54 -12.91
N ASP A 332 -1.35 27.49 -12.14
CA ASP A 332 -1.99 28.10 -10.97
C ASP A 332 -3.12 29.05 -11.38
N GLU A 333 -2.95 29.77 -12.51
CA GLU A 333 -3.95 30.69 -13.09
C GLU A 333 -4.32 30.30 -14.54
N PRO A 334 -5.01 29.16 -14.75
CA PRO A 334 -5.28 28.61 -16.08
C PRO A 334 -5.98 29.55 -17.07
N ALA A 335 -6.93 30.36 -16.60
CA ALA A 335 -7.72 31.23 -17.47
C ALA A 335 -6.88 32.33 -18.16
N GLY A 336 -5.72 32.69 -17.58
CA GLY A 336 -4.78 33.63 -18.18
C GLY A 336 -3.60 32.96 -18.89
N ALA A 337 -3.22 31.75 -18.47
CA ALA A 337 -2.04 31.04 -18.98
C ALA A 337 -2.33 30.15 -20.20
N CYS A 338 -3.55 29.62 -20.32
CA CYS A 338 -3.92 28.64 -21.33
C CYS A 338 -4.56 29.33 -22.55
N PRO A 339 -3.98 29.17 -23.77
CA PRO A 339 -4.26 30.00 -24.94
C PRO A 339 -5.57 29.71 -25.66
#